data_AF-A0A096AEA7-F1
#
_entry.id   AF-A0A096AEA7-F1
#
_cell.length_a   1.000
_cell.length_b   1.000
_cell.length_c   1.000
_cell.angle_alpha   90.00
_cell.angle_beta   90.00
_cell.angle_gamma   90.00
#
_symmetry.space_group_name_H-M   'P 1'
#
loop_
_entity.id
_entity.type
_entity.pdbx_description
1 polymer ?
#
loop_
_entity_poly.entity_id
_entity_poly.type
_entity_poly.pdbx_seq_one_letter_code
_entity_poly.pdbx_strand_id
1 'polypeptide(L)'
;KEAKADLACFEKRVERDKEGNPINKLVVKGVEDSTDIKVIAARLQEINDKARTKGEYNKIGEIYGFSIMVKTESTSKDLFDCSVNRFFVKGQESIYYTYNNGKLATDPKLACENFLGALGRIPKVIESHEKEKDKVAANKEIYTAIANGTWKKEDELRSLKGQSAELDRKIALTITDNKEDKEEERDISNNENSTTMKSSTTQTQEKEEDNHYQSIRPKWRL
;
A
#
# COMPACT_ATOMS: atom_id res chain seq x y z
N LYS A 1 -18.85 0.48 -5.41
CA LYS A 1 -20.23 0.53 -5.99
C LYS A 1 -20.67 -0.86 -6.40
N GLU A 2 -19.85 -1.53 -7.21
CA GLU A 2 -19.90 -2.90 -7.71
C GLU A 2 -20.53 -3.89 -6.71
N ALA A 3 -19.98 -4.03 -5.48
CA ALA A 3 -20.47 -5.00 -4.50
C ALA A 3 -21.98 -4.92 -4.19
N LYS A 4 -22.62 -3.74 -4.27
CA LYS A 4 -24.09 -3.60 -4.12
C LYS A 4 -24.84 -4.09 -5.36
N ALA A 5 -24.27 -3.95 -6.55
CA ALA A 5 -24.78 -4.54 -7.79
C ALA A 5 -24.57 -6.06 -7.83
N ASP A 6 -23.42 -6.55 -7.35
CA ASP A 6 -23.15 -7.99 -7.17
C ASP A 6 -24.20 -8.63 -6.25
N LEU A 7 -24.47 -8.05 -5.07
CA LEU A 7 -25.51 -8.53 -4.16
C LEU A 7 -26.90 -8.53 -4.83
N ALA A 8 -27.25 -7.44 -5.52
CA ALA A 8 -28.52 -7.34 -6.24
C ALA A 8 -28.63 -8.30 -7.44
N CYS A 9 -27.53 -8.73 -8.03
CA CYS A 9 -27.51 -9.75 -9.08
C CYS A 9 -27.57 -11.17 -8.50
N PHE A 10 -26.98 -11.40 -7.32
CA PHE A 10 -27.12 -12.66 -6.59
C PHE A 10 -28.57 -12.88 -6.13
N GLU A 11 -29.16 -11.94 -5.39
CA GLU A 11 -30.54 -12.08 -4.88
C GLU A 11 -31.61 -12.14 -5.97
N LYS A 12 -31.32 -11.67 -7.20
CA LYS A 12 -32.20 -11.84 -8.37
C LYS A 12 -32.11 -13.20 -9.06
N ARG A 13 -31.05 -13.97 -8.79
CA ARG A 13 -30.75 -15.23 -9.49
C ARG A 13 -30.72 -16.44 -8.56
N VAL A 14 -30.51 -16.22 -7.27
CA VAL A 14 -30.45 -17.28 -6.25
C VAL A 14 -31.78 -18.01 -6.17
N GLU A 15 -31.74 -19.32 -6.37
CA GLU A 15 -32.88 -20.18 -6.09
C GLU A 15 -32.74 -20.68 -4.65
N ARG A 16 -33.84 -20.64 -3.92
CA ARG A 16 -33.91 -21.02 -2.51
C ARG A 16 -34.78 -22.26 -2.34
N ASP A 17 -34.42 -23.10 -1.38
CA ASP A 17 -35.22 -24.27 -1.01
C ASP A 17 -36.47 -23.88 -0.19
N LYS A 18 -37.20 -24.89 0.30
CA LYS A 18 -38.41 -24.69 1.12
C LYS A 18 -38.13 -24.09 2.51
N GLU A 19 -36.86 -24.05 2.92
CA GLU A 19 -36.39 -23.54 4.21
C GLU A 19 -35.76 -22.13 4.04
N GLY A 20 -35.60 -21.66 2.80
CA GLY A 20 -35.04 -20.36 2.44
C GLY A 20 -33.53 -20.37 2.16
N ASN A 21 -32.87 -21.52 2.26
CA ASN A 21 -31.43 -21.67 2.03
C ASN A 21 -31.11 -21.58 0.53
N PRO A 22 -29.98 -20.96 0.13
CA PRO A 22 -29.58 -20.92 -1.28
C PRO A 22 -29.19 -22.31 -1.78
N ILE A 23 -29.85 -22.78 -2.84
CA ILE A 23 -29.55 -24.05 -3.50
C ILE A 23 -28.20 -23.95 -4.21
N ASN A 24 -27.41 -25.03 -4.20
CA ASN A 24 -26.13 -25.04 -4.88
C ASN A 24 -26.27 -25.33 -6.38
N LYS A 25 -26.22 -24.27 -7.21
CA LYS A 25 -26.20 -24.34 -8.68
C LYS A 25 -24.80 -24.06 -9.25
N LEU A 26 -23.85 -24.84 -8.76
CA LEU A 26 -22.46 -24.84 -9.19
C LEU A 26 -22.28 -25.65 -10.49
N VAL A 27 -21.74 -25.01 -11.51
CA VAL A 27 -21.34 -25.64 -12.79
C VAL A 27 -19.82 -25.61 -12.90
N VAL A 28 -19.17 -26.73 -13.22
CA VAL A 28 -17.69 -26.85 -13.30
C VAL A 28 -17.25 -27.45 -14.63
N LYS A 29 -16.15 -26.93 -15.19
CA LYS A 29 -15.69 -27.24 -16.54
C LYS A 29 -15.24 -28.69 -16.72
N GLY A 30 -15.85 -29.39 -17.67
CA GLY A 30 -15.69 -30.82 -17.93
C GLY A 30 -16.63 -31.72 -17.11
N VAL A 31 -17.56 -31.16 -16.35
CA VAL A 31 -18.65 -31.86 -15.64
C VAL A 31 -19.95 -31.03 -15.68
N GLU A 32 -20.15 -30.20 -16.71
CA GLU A 32 -21.22 -29.20 -16.80
C GLU A 32 -22.63 -29.78 -16.64
N ASP A 33 -22.87 -30.99 -17.16
CA ASP A 33 -24.16 -31.69 -17.09
C ASP A 33 -24.38 -32.46 -15.77
N SER A 34 -23.40 -32.49 -14.86
CA SER A 34 -23.47 -33.29 -13.64
C SER A 34 -24.06 -32.51 -12.46
N THR A 35 -25.08 -33.08 -11.83
CA THR A 35 -25.65 -32.57 -10.57
C THR A 35 -25.18 -33.35 -9.33
N ASP A 36 -24.29 -34.34 -9.47
CA ASP A 36 -23.76 -35.07 -8.31
C ASP A 36 -22.61 -34.30 -7.67
N ILE A 37 -22.85 -33.85 -6.44
CA ILE A 37 -21.87 -33.20 -5.55
C ILE A 37 -20.55 -33.96 -5.50
N LYS A 38 -20.54 -35.30 -5.53
CA LYS A 38 -19.32 -36.11 -5.52
C LYS A 38 -18.50 -35.94 -6.80
N VAL A 39 -19.15 -35.92 -7.96
CA VAL A 39 -18.51 -35.77 -9.28
C VAL A 39 -17.95 -34.34 -9.41
N ILE A 40 -18.74 -33.34 -9.02
CA ILE A 40 -18.32 -31.93 -9.00
C ILE A 40 -17.13 -31.74 -8.05
N ALA A 41 -17.20 -32.27 -6.83
CA ALA A 41 -16.12 -32.16 -5.85
C ALA A 41 -14.84 -32.89 -6.27
N ALA A 42 -14.94 -34.10 -6.85
CA ALA A 42 -13.79 -34.81 -7.39
C ALA A 42 -13.10 -33.99 -8.50
N ARG A 43 -13.89 -33.32 -9.35
CA ARG A 43 -13.38 -32.41 -10.38
C ARG A 43 -12.75 -31.14 -9.80
N LEU A 44 -13.34 -30.55 -8.76
CA LEU A 44 -12.75 -29.41 -8.03
C LEU A 44 -11.43 -29.79 -7.36
N GLN A 45 -11.33 -30.99 -6.77
CA GLN A 45 -10.12 -31.50 -6.15
C GLN A 45 -9.03 -31.78 -7.20
N GLU A 46 -9.39 -32.37 -8.34
CA GLU A 46 -8.47 -32.52 -9.48
C GLU A 46 -7.90 -31.16 -9.94
N ILE A 47 -8.76 -30.14 -10.01
CA ILE A 47 -8.35 -28.76 -10.33
C ILE A 47 -7.45 -28.18 -9.22
N ASN A 48 -7.77 -28.40 -7.94
CA ASN A 48 -6.95 -27.98 -6.81
C ASN A 48 -5.53 -28.55 -6.88
N ASP A 49 -5.39 -29.80 -7.31
CA ASP A 49 -4.11 -30.50 -7.27
C ASP A 49 -3.29 -30.27 -8.55
N LYS A 50 -3.95 -30.21 -9.72
CA LYS A 50 -3.30 -30.10 -11.04
C LYS A 50 -3.18 -28.67 -11.58
N ALA A 51 -3.98 -27.69 -11.15
CA ALA A 51 -3.91 -26.34 -11.73
C ALA A 51 -2.56 -25.66 -11.42
N ARG A 52 -1.96 -25.04 -12.44
CA ARG A 52 -0.71 -24.26 -12.35
C ARG A 52 -0.86 -22.97 -13.17
N THR A 53 -1.56 -21.98 -12.62
CA THR A 53 -1.95 -20.74 -13.33
C THR A 53 -0.86 -19.68 -13.36
N LYS A 54 0.33 -19.94 -12.80
CA LYS A 54 1.46 -18.99 -12.70
C LYS A 54 1.10 -17.65 -12.03
N GLY A 55 0.05 -17.60 -11.22
CA GLY A 55 -0.46 -16.40 -10.54
C GLY A 55 -1.65 -15.73 -11.22
N GLU A 56 -2.03 -16.16 -12.42
CA GLU A 56 -3.21 -15.67 -13.15
C GLU A 56 -4.53 -16.29 -12.64
N TYR A 57 -5.67 -15.70 -13.01
CA TYR A 57 -7.00 -16.21 -12.69
C TYR A 57 -7.61 -16.98 -13.87
N ASN A 58 -7.70 -18.29 -13.76
CA ASN A 58 -8.27 -19.15 -14.81
C ASN A 58 -9.74 -19.48 -14.50
N LYS A 59 -10.67 -19.24 -15.44
CA LYS A 59 -12.08 -19.64 -15.26
C LYS A 59 -12.22 -21.16 -15.30
N ILE A 60 -12.84 -21.72 -14.27
CA ILE A 60 -13.07 -23.16 -14.09
C ILE A 60 -14.54 -23.54 -14.00
N GLY A 61 -15.44 -22.58 -13.86
CA GLY A 61 -16.86 -22.84 -13.62
C GLY A 61 -17.67 -21.56 -13.46
N GLU A 62 -18.92 -21.72 -13.03
CA GLU A 62 -19.87 -20.64 -12.81
C GLU A 62 -20.90 -21.02 -11.74
N ILE A 63 -21.40 -20.05 -10.99
CA ILE A 63 -22.50 -20.22 -10.04
C ILE A 63 -23.38 -18.97 -10.07
N TYR A 64 -24.68 -19.13 -10.33
CA TYR A 64 -25.63 -18.01 -10.50
C TYR A 64 -25.14 -16.87 -11.44
N GLY A 65 -24.40 -17.22 -12.49
CA GLY A 65 -23.83 -16.25 -13.43
C GLY A 65 -22.65 -15.43 -12.89
N PHE A 66 -22.00 -15.88 -11.80
CA PHE A 66 -20.71 -15.41 -11.31
C PHE A 66 -19.62 -16.39 -11.71
N SER A 67 -18.58 -15.92 -12.41
CA SER A 67 -17.52 -16.80 -12.92
C SER A 67 -16.60 -17.28 -11.79
N ILE A 68 -16.40 -18.58 -11.68
CA ILE A 68 -15.51 -19.19 -10.70
C ILE A 68 -14.11 -19.30 -11.29
N MET A 69 -13.14 -18.78 -10.54
CA MET A 69 -11.74 -18.66 -10.95
C MET A 69 -10.85 -19.45 -9.99
N VAL A 70 -9.84 -20.13 -10.53
CA VAL A 70 -8.72 -20.68 -9.74
C VAL A 70 -7.46 -19.85 -10.01
N LYS A 71 -6.64 -19.66 -8.98
CA LYS A 71 -5.30 -19.06 -9.06
C LYS A 71 -4.32 -19.87 -8.22
N THR A 72 -3.17 -20.20 -8.78
CA THR A 72 -2.05 -20.80 -8.05
C THR A 72 -1.22 -19.70 -7.39
N GLU A 73 -1.01 -19.80 -6.07
CA GLU A 73 -0.06 -18.98 -5.33
C GLU A 73 1.14 -19.82 -4.89
N SER A 74 2.29 -19.57 -5.51
CA SER A 74 3.56 -20.14 -5.07
C SER A 74 4.01 -19.46 -3.79
N THR A 75 4.17 -20.23 -2.72
CA THR A 75 4.76 -19.77 -1.45
C THR A 75 6.12 -20.44 -1.29
N SER A 76 7.20 -19.72 -1.60
CA SER A 76 8.57 -20.14 -1.31
C SER A 76 8.82 -20.00 0.19
N LYS A 77 8.73 -21.10 0.94
CA LYS A 77 9.05 -21.12 2.38
C LYS A 77 9.91 -22.33 2.70
N ASP A 78 10.92 -22.12 3.54
CA ASP A 78 11.77 -23.18 4.09
C ASP A 78 12.42 -24.06 2.99
N LEU A 79 12.85 -23.42 1.88
CA LEU A 79 13.44 -24.00 0.64
C LEU A 79 12.49 -24.87 -0.22
N PHE A 80 11.19 -24.98 0.13
CA PHE A 80 10.20 -25.69 -0.68
C PHE A 80 9.25 -24.72 -1.41
N ASP A 81 9.10 -24.91 -2.72
CA ASP A 81 8.12 -24.19 -3.55
C ASP A 81 6.71 -24.77 -3.38
N CYS A 82 6.03 -24.34 -2.30
CA CYS A 82 4.68 -24.78 -1.99
C CYS A 82 3.66 -24.02 -2.86
N SER A 83 3.29 -24.58 -4.01
CA SER A 83 2.21 -24.06 -4.87
C SER A 83 0.83 -24.42 -4.30
N VAL A 84 0.09 -23.43 -3.77
CA VAL A 84 -1.26 -23.63 -3.23
C VAL A 84 -2.29 -23.02 -4.19
N ASN A 85 -3.27 -23.81 -4.63
CA ASN A 85 -4.39 -23.27 -5.41
C ASN A 85 -5.44 -22.63 -4.52
N ARG A 86 -5.98 -21.50 -4.98
CA ARG A 86 -7.09 -20.79 -4.35
C ARG A 86 -8.23 -20.56 -5.32
N PHE A 87 -9.43 -20.63 -4.79
CA PHE A 87 -10.70 -20.54 -5.49
C PHE A 87 -11.40 -19.22 -5.16
N PHE A 88 -11.92 -18.55 -6.18
CA PHE A 88 -12.52 -17.23 -6.10
C PHE A 88 -13.83 -17.20 -6.91
N VAL A 89 -14.82 -16.44 -6.43
CA VAL A 89 -16.02 -16.11 -7.19
C VAL A 89 -15.88 -14.67 -7.68
N LYS A 90 -15.80 -14.46 -9.00
CA LYS A 90 -15.63 -13.13 -9.59
C LYS A 90 -16.97 -12.42 -9.71
N GLY A 91 -17.05 -11.20 -9.18
CA GLY A 91 -18.16 -10.27 -9.38
C GLY A 91 -18.26 -9.71 -10.81
N GLN A 92 -19.15 -8.74 -11.01
CA GLN A 92 -19.40 -8.12 -12.31
C GLN A 92 -18.19 -7.32 -12.85
N GLU A 93 -17.31 -6.83 -11.97
CA GLU A 93 -16.13 -6.04 -12.32
C GLU A 93 -14.83 -6.63 -11.72
N SER A 94 -14.22 -5.95 -10.72
CA SER A 94 -12.87 -6.24 -10.21
C SER A 94 -12.83 -6.97 -8.86
N ILE A 95 -14.00 -7.25 -8.25
CA ILE A 95 -14.08 -7.86 -6.92
C ILE A 95 -14.06 -9.39 -7.04
N TYR A 96 -13.20 -10.03 -6.23
CA TYR A 96 -13.08 -11.48 -6.11
C TYR A 96 -13.46 -11.93 -4.70
N TYR A 97 -14.60 -12.61 -4.58
CA TYR A 97 -15.11 -13.10 -3.31
C TYR A 97 -14.49 -14.45 -2.95
N THR A 98 -14.15 -14.64 -1.68
CA THR A 98 -13.58 -15.89 -1.17
C THR A 98 -14.19 -16.31 0.17
N TYR A 99 -14.36 -17.61 0.32
CA TYR A 99 -14.58 -18.30 1.59
C TYR A 99 -13.32 -19.08 1.97
N ASN A 100 -13.10 -19.36 3.27
CA ASN A 100 -11.90 -20.05 3.79
C ASN A 100 -10.54 -19.57 3.19
N ASN A 101 -10.41 -18.26 2.96
CA ASN A 101 -9.26 -17.65 2.28
C ASN A 101 -8.90 -18.30 0.91
N GLY A 102 -9.93 -18.74 0.18
CA GLY A 102 -9.83 -19.41 -1.12
C GLY A 102 -9.45 -20.89 -1.06
N LYS A 103 -9.22 -21.50 0.11
CA LYS A 103 -8.89 -22.93 0.21
C LYS A 103 -10.14 -23.79 -0.01
N LEU A 104 -10.02 -24.79 -0.88
CA LEU A 104 -11.02 -25.84 -1.02
C LEU A 104 -11.11 -26.68 0.28
N ALA A 105 -12.27 -27.25 0.56
CA ALA A 105 -12.46 -28.19 1.66
C ALA A 105 -12.29 -29.63 1.16
N THR A 106 -11.84 -30.53 2.03
CA THR A 106 -11.65 -31.96 1.70
C THR A 106 -12.96 -32.74 1.61
N ASP A 107 -14.01 -32.30 2.31
CA ASP A 107 -15.35 -32.88 2.20
C ASP A 107 -16.06 -32.42 0.91
N PRO A 108 -16.65 -33.33 0.11
CA PRO A 108 -17.35 -32.99 -1.14
C PRO A 108 -18.47 -31.95 -1.04
N LYS A 109 -19.26 -31.93 0.05
CA LYS A 109 -20.36 -30.98 0.21
C LYS A 109 -19.79 -29.59 0.51
N LEU A 110 -18.92 -29.50 1.52
CA LEU A 110 -18.26 -28.25 1.90
C LEU A 110 -17.43 -27.67 0.74
N ALA A 111 -16.77 -28.52 -0.07
CA ALA A 111 -16.04 -28.11 -1.26
C ALA A 111 -16.92 -27.33 -2.25
N CYS A 112 -18.15 -27.80 -2.46
CA CYS A 112 -19.12 -27.16 -3.34
C CYS A 112 -19.84 -25.97 -2.67
N GLU A 113 -20.11 -26.04 -1.37
CA GLU A 113 -20.80 -24.99 -0.60
C GLU A 113 -19.92 -23.74 -0.37
N ASN A 114 -18.59 -23.89 -0.36
CA ASN A 114 -17.64 -22.78 -0.24
C ASN A 114 -17.90 -21.61 -1.22
N PHE A 115 -18.44 -21.88 -2.42
CA PHE A 115 -18.76 -20.84 -3.40
C PHE A 115 -20.01 -20.04 -3.03
N LEU A 116 -21.02 -20.69 -2.43
CA LEU A 116 -22.16 -19.99 -1.80
C LEU A 116 -21.69 -19.20 -0.58
N GLY A 117 -20.80 -19.76 0.25
CA GLY A 117 -20.18 -19.06 1.37
C GLY A 117 -19.36 -17.82 0.96
N ALA A 118 -18.81 -17.81 -0.26
CA ALA A 118 -18.13 -16.64 -0.82
C ALA A 118 -19.14 -15.54 -1.22
N LEU A 119 -20.25 -15.91 -1.87
CA LEU A 119 -21.34 -14.98 -2.22
C LEU A 119 -22.07 -14.44 -0.97
N GLY A 120 -22.29 -15.28 0.05
CA GLY A 120 -22.80 -14.86 1.36
C GLY A 120 -21.91 -13.85 2.10
N ARG A 121 -20.67 -13.63 1.64
CA ARG A 121 -19.76 -12.62 2.17
C ARG A 121 -19.97 -11.22 1.57
N ILE A 122 -20.70 -11.08 0.46
CA ILE A 122 -20.91 -9.79 -0.22
C ILE A 122 -21.45 -8.69 0.73
N PRO A 123 -22.46 -8.93 1.59
CA PRO A 123 -22.95 -7.92 2.54
C PRO A 123 -21.86 -7.37 3.48
N LYS A 124 -20.99 -8.25 4.00
CA LYS A 124 -19.89 -7.87 4.89
C LYS A 124 -18.77 -7.12 4.16
N VAL A 125 -18.59 -7.40 2.87
CA VAL A 125 -17.68 -6.63 2.00
C VAL A 125 -18.23 -5.22 1.74
N ILE A 126 -19.54 -5.09 1.51
CA ILE A 126 -20.21 -3.78 1.40
C ILE A 126 -20.00 -2.97 2.69
N GLU A 127 -20.38 -3.52 3.85
CA GLU A 127 -20.25 -2.88 5.17
C GLU A 127 -18.81 -2.36 5.41
N SER A 128 -17.81 -3.21 5.15
CA SER A 128 -16.41 -2.85 5.33
C SER A 128 -15.93 -1.75 4.39
N HIS A 129 -16.42 -1.70 3.15
CA HIS A 129 -16.07 -0.62 2.22
C HIS A 129 -16.78 0.69 2.53
N GLU A 130 -18.00 0.67 3.06
CA GLU A 130 -18.70 1.90 3.48
C GLU A 130 -18.00 2.49 4.72
N LYS A 131 -17.73 1.66 5.73
CA LYS A 131 -16.98 2.07 6.93
C LYS A 131 -15.57 2.62 6.62
N GLU A 132 -14.90 2.12 5.58
CA GLU A 132 -13.61 2.67 5.16
C GLU A 132 -13.74 3.98 4.37
N LYS A 133 -14.75 4.09 3.49
CA LYS A 133 -15.06 5.35 2.80
C LYS A 133 -15.34 6.49 3.77
N ASP A 134 -16.03 6.23 4.87
CA ASP A 134 -16.41 7.26 5.83
C ASP A 134 -15.18 7.78 6.61
N LYS A 135 -14.23 6.90 6.97
CA LYS A 135 -12.91 7.32 7.48
C LYS A 135 -12.14 8.15 6.46
N VAL A 136 -12.10 7.71 5.20
CA VAL A 136 -11.38 8.41 4.13
C VAL A 136 -12.00 9.78 3.85
N ALA A 137 -13.32 9.94 3.98
CA ALA A 137 -14.01 11.22 3.89
C ALA A 137 -13.60 12.17 5.03
N ALA A 138 -13.69 11.73 6.28
CA ALA A 138 -13.27 12.52 7.44
C ALA A 138 -11.78 12.92 7.38
N ASN A 139 -10.90 11.98 7.02
CA ASN A 139 -9.48 12.26 6.83
C ASN A 139 -9.23 13.23 5.67
N LYS A 140 -9.98 13.13 4.55
CA LYS A 140 -9.88 14.06 3.43
C LYS A 140 -10.22 15.49 3.86
N GLU A 141 -11.26 15.70 4.64
CA GLU A 141 -11.63 17.03 5.14
C GLU A 141 -10.52 17.62 6.02
N ILE A 142 -9.97 16.83 6.94
CA ILE A 142 -8.83 17.23 7.79
C ILE A 142 -7.60 17.59 6.93
N TYR A 143 -7.20 16.75 5.98
CA TYR A 143 -6.05 17.03 5.11
C TYR A 143 -6.30 18.23 4.17
N THR A 144 -7.54 18.45 3.72
CA THR A 144 -7.91 19.63 2.91
C THR A 144 -7.82 20.90 3.73
N ALA A 145 -8.29 20.87 4.99
CA ALA A 145 -8.19 22.00 5.92
C ALA A 145 -6.73 22.32 6.31
N ILE A 146 -5.87 21.29 6.41
CA ILE A 146 -4.42 21.46 6.63
C ILE A 146 -3.75 22.05 5.38
N ALA A 147 -4.04 21.52 4.18
CA ALA A 147 -3.42 21.97 2.93
C ALA A 147 -3.82 23.40 2.54
N ASN A 148 -5.05 23.81 2.82
CA ASN A 148 -5.55 25.18 2.60
C ASN A 148 -5.25 26.11 3.79
N GLY A 149 -4.71 25.60 4.90
CA GLY A 149 -4.50 26.36 6.12
C GLY A 149 -3.16 27.09 6.12
N THR A 150 -3.19 28.43 6.12
CA THR A 150 -1.99 29.25 6.31
C THR A 150 -1.30 28.88 7.63
N TRP A 151 0.02 28.67 7.59
CA TRP A 151 0.75 28.24 8.77
C TRP A 151 0.86 29.39 9.78
N LYS A 152 0.26 29.23 10.96
CA LYS A 152 0.16 30.28 11.99
C LYS A 152 1.49 30.82 12.54
N LYS A 153 2.62 30.20 12.20
CA LYS A 153 3.98 30.67 12.54
C LYS A 153 4.77 31.17 11.33
N GLU A 154 4.15 31.29 10.15
CA GLU A 154 4.86 31.74 8.94
C GLU A 154 5.39 33.16 9.10
N ASP A 155 4.58 34.11 9.58
CA ASP A 155 5.01 35.49 9.81
C ASP A 155 6.02 35.62 10.96
N GLU A 156 5.91 34.79 12.00
CA GLU A 156 6.89 34.71 13.09
C GLU A 156 8.26 34.23 12.56
N LEU A 157 8.26 33.16 11.75
CA LEU A 157 9.47 32.66 11.11
C LEU A 157 10.04 33.67 10.09
N ARG A 158 9.18 34.35 9.33
CA ARG A 158 9.55 35.39 8.37
C ARG A 158 10.22 36.57 9.07
N SER A 159 9.71 36.98 10.23
CA SER A 159 10.30 38.02 11.08
C SER A 159 11.65 37.57 11.67
N LEU A 160 11.73 36.37 12.26
CA LEU A 160 12.98 35.82 12.80
C LEU A 160 14.07 35.66 11.72
N LYS A 161 13.69 35.25 10.50
CA LYS A 161 14.61 35.17 9.36
C LYS A 161 15.13 36.55 8.94
N GLY A 162 14.29 37.57 8.98
CA GLY A 162 14.70 38.97 8.75
C GLY A 162 15.68 39.46 9.82
N GLN A 163 15.38 39.22 11.09
CA GLN A 163 16.24 39.59 12.23
C GLN A 163 17.60 38.88 12.17
N SER A 164 17.65 37.60 11.80
CA SER A 164 18.91 36.89 11.55
C SER A 164 19.73 37.58 10.46
N ALA A 165 19.14 37.83 9.29
CA ALA A 165 19.85 38.44 8.17
C ALA A 165 20.35 39.88 8.48
N GLU A 166 19.64 40.63 9.34
CA GLU A 166 20.12 41.94 9.81
C GLU A 166 21.28 41.81 10.82
N LEU A 167 21.24 40.82 11.72
CA LEU A 167 22.36 40.50 12.61
C LEU A 167 23.58 40.01 11.82
N ASP A 168 23.39 39.12 10.84
CA ASP A 168 24.44 38.64 9.95
C ASP A 168 25.09 39.81 9.18
N ARG A 169 24.27 40.76 8.67
CA ARG A 169 24.78 41.99 8.04
C ARG A 169 25.54 42.89 9.02
N LYS A 170 25.03 43.07 10.25
CA LYS A 170 25.70 43.87 11.29
C LYS A 170 27.02 43.26 11.70
N ILE A 171 27.08 41.94 11.88
CA ILE A 171 28.31 41.20 12.17
C ILE A 171 29.30 41.33 11.01
N ALA A 172 28.85 41.19 9.76
CA ALA A 172 29.69 41.37 8.58
C ALA A 172 30.29 42.78 8.49
N LEU A 173 29.48 43.82 8.73
CA LEU A 173 29.94 45.22 8.78
C LEU A 173 30.92 45.43 9.94
N THR A 174 30.55 45.08 11.17
CA THR A 174 31.48 45.20 12.31
C THR A 174 32.79 44.45 12.10
N ILE A 175 32.83 43.39 11.28
CA ILE A 175 34.05 42.66 10.86
C ILE A 175 34.82 43.33 9.71
N THR A 176 34.19 44.13 8.84
CA THR A 176 34.91 44.99 7.88
C THR A 176 35.46 46.24 8.56
N ASP A 177 34.64 46.89 9.38
CA ASP A 177 35.00 48.10 10.10
C ASP A 177 36.20 47.81 11.05
N ASN A 178 36.16 46.66 11.76
CA ASN A 178 37.29 46.18 12.59
C ASN A 178 38.54 45.71 11.82
N LYS A 179 38.55 45.77 10.49
CA LYS A 179 39.76 45.57 9.66
C LYS A 179 40.33 46.91 9.22
N GLU A 180 39.46 47.83 8.79
CA GLU A 180 39.86 49.21 8.47
C GLU A 180 40.48 49.88 9.71
N ASP A 181 39.86 49.72 10.89
CA ASP A 181 40.41 50.13 12.21
C ASP A 181 41.66 49.33 12.67
N LYS A 182 42.22 48.42 11.86
CA LYS A 182 43.38 47.58 12.23
C LYS A 182 44.55 47.62 11.25
N GLU A 183 44.48 48.38 10.17
CA GLU A 183 45.65 48.59 9.30
C GLU A 183 46.56 49.75 9.80
N GLU A 184 46.09 50.60 10.73
CA GLU A 184 46.87 51.74 11.25
C GLU A 184 47.41 51.62 12.70
N GLU A 185 47.20 50.52 13.45
CA GLU A 185 47.85 50.37 14.77
C GLU A 185 48.22 48.93 15.19
N ARG A 186 49.35 48.43 14.67
CA ARG A 186 50.36 47.68 15.44
C ARG A 186 51.66 47.41 14.65
N ASP A 187 52.69 48.17 14.98
CA ASP A 187 54.08 47.77 14.77
C ASP A 187 54.87 48.02 16.07
N ILE A 188 56.13 47.57 16.14
CA ILE A 188 57.07 47.69 17.29
C ILE A 188 56.88 46.63 18.41
N SER A 189 57.41 45.45 18.11
CA SER A 189 58.35 44.64 18.93
C SER A 189 57.90 43.83 20.18
N ASN A 190 58.25 42.52 20.14
CA ASN A 190 58.91 41.68 21.18
C ASN A 190 58.24 41.49 22.56
N ASN A 191 58.26 40.34 23.26
CA ASN A 191 58.75 38.95 23.05
C ASN A 191 58.09 38.05 24.15
N GLU A 192 58.09 36.71 24.21
CA GLU A 192 58.66 35.63 23.38
C GLU A 192 57.90 34.29 23.66
N ASN A 193 57.96 33.33 22.73
CA ASN A 193 57.68 31.87 22.90
C ASN A 193 56.25 31.42 23.32
N SER A 194 55.72 30.26 22.92
CA SER A 194 56.33 29.08 22.27
C SER A 194 55.35 28.33 21.33
N THR A 195 55.88 27.75 20.24
CA THR A 195 55.35 26.58 19.46
C THR A 195 53.92 26.64 18.84
N THR A 196 53.68 26.55 17.51
CA THR A 196 54.08 25.54 16.49
C THR A 196 53.27 24.22 16.61
N MET A 197 52.64 23.62 15.59
CA MET A 197 52.57 23.81 14.12
C MET A 197 51.19 24.40 13.70
N LYS A 198 51.04 25.28 12.70
CA LYS A 198 51.24 25.12 11.23
C LYS A 198 50.39 24.03 10.56
N SER A 199 49.38 24.49 9.82
CA SER A 199 48.68 23.78 8.74
C SER A 199 49.56 23.60 7.49
N SER A 200 49.18 22.66 6.64
CA SER A 200 49.68 22.54 5.25
C SER A 200 48.55 22.74 4.25
N THR A 201 48.41 23.97 3.77
CA THR A 201 47.64 24.35 2.59
C THR A 201 48.12 23.61 1.35
N THR A 202 47.24 23.36 0.36
CA THR A 202 47.50 23.60 -1.07
C THR A 202 46.16 23.79 -1.80
N GLN A 203 46.20 24.53 -2.91
CA GLN A 203 45.06 24.98 -3.72
C GLN A 203 44.69 23.97 -4.82
N THR A 204 43.65 24.33 -5.60
CA THR A 204 43.62 24.30 -7.09
C THR A 204 42.58 23.38 -7.77
N GLN A 205 41.80 24.02 -8.64
CA GLN A 205 41.02 23.54 -9.82
C GLN A 205 40.00 22.39 -9.75
N GLU A 206 38.80 22.73 -10.25
CA GLU A 206 38.11 22.11 -11.38
C GLU A 206 38.27 20.58 -11.60
N LYS A 207 37.24 19.79 -11.24
CA LYS A 207 36.27 19.27 -12.23
C LYS A 207 35.16 18.40 -11.60
N GLU A 208 34.00 18.47 -12.28
CA GLU A 208 33.00 17.41 -12.55
C GLU A 208 32.44 16.46 -11.45
N GLU A 209 31.14 16.22 -11.62
CA GLU A 209 30.37 15.01 -11.26
C GLU A 209 29.71 14.80 -9.87
N ASP A 210 28.61 14.05 -10.01
CA ASP A 210 27.59 13.48 -9.12
C ASP A 210 26.92 14.22 -7.94
N ASN A 211 25.61 14.39 -8.16
CA ASN A 211 24.59 14.71 -7.16
C ASN A 211 24.37 13.54 -6.20
N HIS A 212 24.78 13.65 -4.92
CA HIS A 212 24.30 12.74 -3.87
C HIS A 212 23.52 13.44 -2.75
N TYR A 213 22.32 13.92 -3.10
CA TYR A 213 21.36 14.51 -2.16
C TYR A 213 20.76 13.49 -1.18
N GLN A 214 21.53 13.06 -0.17
CA GLN A 214 20.96 12.38 1.00
C GLN A 214 20.30 13.39 1.95
N SER A 215 19.07 13.77 1.59
CA SER A 215 18.20 14.62 2.39
C SER A 215 17.89 14.00 3.76
N ILE A 216 18.26 14.69 4.83
CA ILE A 216 17.94 14.30 6.21
C ILE A 216 16.43 14.38 6.40
N ARG A 217 15.76 13.23 6.57
CA ARG A 217 14.32 13.17 6.84
C ARG A 217 14.04 13.35 8.33
N PRO A 218 13.26 14.37 8.77
CA PRO A 218 12.85 14.49 10.16
C PRO A 218 11.85 13.39 10.52
N LYS A 219 12.09 12.70 11.64
CA LYS A 219 11.14 11.74 12.22
C LYS A 219 10.11 12.48 13.07
N TRP A 220 8.92 12.71 12.53
CA TRP A 220 7.76 13.07 13.34
C TRP A 220 7.29 11.84 14.14
N ARG A 221 6.98 12.03 15.42
CA ARG A 221 6.22 11.07 16.23
C ARG A 221 4.84 11.63 16.51
N LEU A 222 3.84 10.78 16.36
CA LEU A 222 2.66 10.64 17.22
C LEU A 222 2.13 9.21 17.04
#